data_AF-A0A7S4CRG3-F1
#
_entry.id   AF-A0A7S4CRG3-F1
#
_cell.length_a   1.000
_cell.length_b   1.000
_cell.length_c   1.000
_cell.angle_alpha   90.00
_cell.angle_beta   90.00
_cell.angle_gamma   90.00
#
_symmetry.space_group_name_H-M   'P 1'
#
loop_
_entity.id
_entity.type
_entity.pdbx_description
1 polymer ?
#
loop_
_entity_poly.entity_id
_entity_poly.type
_entity_poly.pdbx_seq_one_letter_code
_entity_poly.pdbx_strand_id
1 'polypeptide(L)'
;GDAAIAIRVSDRGQSGLGGEQRSSAVLRVEVRGVEDAPYIIVSKEELELTEDTPYTFEDVFILGTPDVDSQVVVTVTVQHGTLTVPDATRDVWYMAPPPPA
;
A
#
# COMPACT_ATOMS: atom_id res chain seq x y z
N GLY A 1 13.03 1.03 -0.91
CA GLY A 1 13.84 0.40 0.15
C GLY A 1 15.16 -0.06 -0.42
N ASP A 2 16.21 -0.09 0.41
CA ASP A 2 17.54 -0.50 -0.04
C ASP A 2 17.78 -1.98 0.25
N ALA A 3 18.33 -2.69 -0.73
CA ALA A 3 18.76 -4.07 -0.61
C ALA A 3 20.22 -4.22 -1.05
N ALA A 4 20.89 -5.27 -0.57
CA ALA A 4 22.27 -5.55 -0.94
C ALA A 4 22.48 -7.04 -1.21
N ILE A 5 23.21 -7.33 -2.28
CA ILE A 5 23.65 -8.69 -2.62
C ILE A 5 25.16 -8.78 -2.38
N ALA A 6 25.56 -9.67 -1.47
CA ALA A 6 26.96 -9.98 -1.21
C ALA A 6 27.41 -11.10 -2.15
N ILE A 7 28.40 -10.81 -2.99
CA ILE A 7 29.02 -11.77 -3.90
C ILE A 7 30.36 -12.16 -3.32
N ARG A 8 30.62 -13.47 -3.22
CA ARG A 8 31.91 -14.02 -2.79
C ARG A 8 32.37 -15.05 -3.81
N VAL A 9 33.60 -14.88 -4.27
CA VAL A 9 34.26 -15.81 -5.20
C VAL A 9 35.47 -16.41 -4.50
N SER A 10 35.67 -17.71 -4.69
CA SER A 10 36.81 -18.47 -4.19
C SER A 10 37.38 -19.30 -5.32
N ASP A 11 38.70 -19.30 -5.48
CA ASP A 11 39.38 -20.18 -6.42
C ASP A 11 39.52 -21.63 -5.91
N ARG A 12 39.06 -21.91 -4.67
CA ARG A 12 39.16 -23.21 -3.99
C ARG A 12 40.58 -23.82 -3.99
N GLY A 13 41.61 -23.00 -4.21
CA GLY A 13 43.01 -23.45 -4.36
C GLY A 13 43.33 -24.07 -5.72
N GLN A 14 42.61 -23.74 -6.79
CA GLN A 14 42.81 -24.34 -8.11
C GLN A 14 44.05 -23.75 -8.82
N SER A 15 45.14 -24.54 -8.78
CA SER A 15 46.47 -24.39 -9.39
C SER A 15 47.24 -23.09 -9.12
N GLY A 16 48.33 -23.21 -8.35
CA GLY A 16 49.28 -22.15 -8.00
C GLY A 16 49.89 -22.38 -6.60
N LEU A 17 51.07 -21.82 -6.32
CA LEU A 17 51.65 -21.81 -4.97
C LEU A 17 51.03 -20.63 -4.20
N GLY A 18 49.89 -20.87 -3.53
CA GLY A 18 49.19 -19.79 -2.81
C GLY A 18 48.00 -20.20 -1.93
N GLY A 19 47.46 -21.41 -2.08
CA GLY A 19 46.27 -21.84 -1.35
C GLY A 19 44.98 -21.20 -1.88
N GLU A 20 43.89 -21.29 -1.13
CA GLU A 20 42.60 -20.69 -1.51
C GLU A 20 42.66 -19.17 -1.44
N GLN A 21 42.36 -18.49 -2.55
CA GLN A 21 42.15 -17.05 -2.60
C GLN A 21 40.66 -16.72 -2.71
N ARG A 22 40.28 -15.60 -2.10
CA ARG A 22 38.89 -15.13 -2.07
C ARG A 22 38.80 -13.67 -2.47
N SER A 23 37.73 -13.33 -3.16
CA SER A 23 37.34 -11.95 -3.45
C SER A 23 35.87 -11.75 -3.10
N SER A 24 35.50 -10.53 -2.75
CA SER A 24 34.12 -10.17 -2.42
C SER A 24 33.74 -8.83 -3.02
N ALA A 25 32.47 -8.73 -3.43
CA ALA A 25 31.86 -7.49 -3.90
C ALA A 25 30.45 -7.35 -3.29
N VAL A 26 29.99 -6.11 -3.16
CA VAL A 26 28.61 -5.80 -2.74
C VAL A 26 27.93 -5.06 -3.88
N LEU A 27 26.83 -5.63 -4.37
CA LEU A 27 25.91 -4.95 -5.29
C LEU A 27 24.81 -4.29 -4.46
N ARG A 28 24.74 -2.96 -4.51
CA ARG A 28 23.63 -2.20 -3.93
C ARG A 28 22.46 -2.20 -4.90
N VAL A 29 21.27 -2.49 -4.39
CA VAL A 29 20.02 -2.49 -5.14
C VAL A 29 19.11 -1.44 -4.52
N GLU A 30 18.74 -0.44 -5.33
CA GLU A 30 17.73 0.55 -4.99
C GLU A 30 16.37 0.00 -5.42
N VAL A 31 15.49 -0.35 -4.47
CA VAL A 31 14.11 -0.71 -4.77
C VAL A 31 13.27 0.55 -4.67
N ARG A 32 12.79 1.05 -5.81
CA ARG A 32 11.88 2.19 -5.85
C ARG A 32 10.48 1.72 -5.51
N GLY A 33 9.80 2.47 -4.64
CA GLY A 33 8.36 2.34 -4.48
C GLY A 33 7.66 2.68 -5.79
N VAL A 34 6.46 2.12 -5.98
CA VAL A 34 5.53 2.55 -7.02
C VAL A 34 4.45 3.33 -6.30
N GLU A 35 4.14 4.52 -6.81
CA GLU A 35 3.02 5.31 -6.31
C GLU A 35 1.72 4.59 -6.68
N ASP A 36 1.09 3.94 -5.71
CA ASP A 36 -0.19 3.27 -5.88
C ASP A 36 -1.33 4.27 -5.66
N ALA A 37 -2.23 4.41 -6.65
CA ALA A 37 -3.37 5.32 -6.55
C ALA A 37 -4.43 4.77 -5.57
N PRO A 38 -5.11 5.66 -4.80
CA PRO A 38 -6.24 5.22 -3.98
C PRO A 38 -7.43 4.82 -4.85
N TYR A 39 -8.22 3.84 -4.40
CA TYR A 39 -9.50 3.49 -5.02
C TYR A 39 -10.64 3.44 -3.98
N ILE A 40 -11.88 3.57 -4.44
CA ILE A 40 -13.07 3.59 -3.59
C ILE A 40 -13.92 2.36 -3.92
N ILE A 41 -14.37 1.64 -2.88
CA ILE A 41 -15.39 0.61 -3.00
C ILE A 41 -16.64 1.07 -2.27
N VAL A 42 -17.75 1.12 -2.98
CA VAL A 42 -19.07 1.34 -2.39
C VAL A 42 -19.81 0.01 -2.32
N SER A 43 -20.46 -0.27 -1.19
CA SER A 43 -21.28 -1.48 -1.03
C SER A 43 -22.53 -1.48 -1.93
N LYS A 44 -23.00 -0.29 -2.32
CA LYS A 44 -24.15 -0.10 -3.22
C LYS A 44 -24.00 1.19 -4.01
N GLU A 45 -24.16 1.11 -5.34
CA GLU A 45 -24.11 2.29 -6.22
C GLU A 45 -25.37 3.16 -6.12
N GLU A 46 -26.51 2.56 -5.77
CA GLU A 46 -27.80 3.26 -5.66
C GLU A 46 -28.57 2.83 -4.41
N LEU A 47 -28.95 3.80 -3.58
CA LEU A 47 -29.72 3.58 -2.35
C LEU A 47 -31.12 4.16 -2.53
N GLU A 48 -32.13 3.31 -2.44
CA GLU A 48 -33.51 3.73 -2.27
C GLU A 48 -33.77 3.87 -0.78
N LEU A 49 -34.06 5.10 -0.35
CA LEU A 49 -34.34 5.44 1.04
C LEU A 49 -35.76 5.95 1.16
N THR A 50 -36.40 5.67 2.29
CA THR A 50 -37.66 6.34 2.64
C THR A 50 -37.35 7.79 3.02
N GLU A 51 -38.13 8.72 2.49
CA GLU A 51 -38.04 10.12 2.88
C GLU A 51 -38.21 10.30 4.39
N ASP A 52 -37.62 11.38 4.92
CA ASP A 52 -37.65 11.76 6.34
C ASP A 52 -37.17 10.68 7.33
N THR A 53 -36.50 9.64 6.81
CA THR A 53 -35.92 8.58 7.61
C THR A 53 -34.40 8.72 7.59
N PRO A 54 -33.75 8.99 8.74
CA PRO A 54 -32.30 9.01 8.80
C PRO A 54 -31.71 7.68 8.33
N TYR A 55 -30.67 7.76 7.50
CA TYR A 55 -29.90 6.61 7.06
C TYR A 55 -28.44 6.77 7.49
N THR A 56 -27.90 5.73 8.12
CA THR A 56 -26.48 5.65 8.48
C THR A 56 -25.81 4.72 7.48
N PHE A 57 -24.76 5.20 6.83
CA PHE A 57 -23.91 4.36 6.00
C PHE A 57 -23.05 3.49 6.91
N GLU A 58 -23.15 2.17 6.78
CA GLU A 58 -22.33 1.24 7.57
C GLU A 58 -21.07 0.78 6.82
N ASP A 59 -21.02 0.94 5.48
CA ASP A 59 -20.08 0.23 4.60
C ASP A 59 -19.47 1.11 3.48
N VAL A 60 -18.98 2.30 3.79
CA VAL A 60 -18.18 3.08 2.81
C VAL A 60 -16.71 2.69 2.97
N PHE A 61 -16.21 1.84 2.07
CA PHE A 61 -14.83 1.36 2.12
C PHE A 61 -13.93 2.18 1.20
N ILE A 62 -12.99 2.90 1.78
CA ILE A 62 -11.84 3.42 1.03
C ILE A 62 -10.75 2.37 1.14
N LEU A 63 -10.51 1.66 0.05
CA LEU A 63 -9.42 0.70 -0.02
C LEU A 63 -8.32 1.31 -0.86
N GLY A 64 -7.25 1.69 -0.20
CA GLY A 64 -6.05 2.13 -0.88
C GLY A 64 -5.03 2.38 0.19
N THR A 65 -3.85 1.78 0.07
CA THR A 65 -2.70 2.23 0.81
C THR A 65 -2.26 3.52 0.14
N PRO A 66 -2.51 4.71 0.73
CA PRO A 66 -1.52 5.75 0.55
C PRO A 66 -0.15 5.12 0.83
N ASP A 67 0.88 5.48 0.05
CA ASP A 67 2.25 5.27 0.50
C ASP A 67 2.39 5.69 1.97
N VAL A 68 3.34 5.10 2.71
CA VAL A 68 3.37 5.06 4.19
C VAL A 68 3.24 6.42 4.92
N ASP A 69 3.28 7.54 4.20
CA ASP A 69 3.10 8.91 4.71
C ASP A 69 2.11 9.78 3.88
N SER A 70 1.26 9.20 3.04
CA SER A 70 0.38 9.93 2.12
C SER A 70 -0.99 10.26 2.76
N GLN A 71 -1.43 11.51 2.61
CA GLN A 71 -2.74 11.97 3.07
C GLN A 71 -3.83 11.62 2.04
N VAL A 72 -4.89 10.93 2.48
CA VAL A 72 -6.08 10.69 1.66
C VAL A 72 -7.11 11.77 1.93
N VAL A 73 -7.62 12.41 0.88
CA VAL A 73 -8.72 13.39 0.95
C VAL A 73 -9.96 12.77 0.33
N VAL A 74 -11.05 12.75 1.09
CA VAL A 74 -12.34 12.19 0.67
C VAL A 74 -13.36 13.31 0.65
N THR A 75 -14.06 13.46 -0.47
CA THR A 75 -15.15 14.44 -0.61
C THR A 75 -16.46 13.69 -0.74
N VAL A 76 -17.41 13.96 0.15
CA VAL A 76 -18.76 13.39 0.12
C VAL A 76 -19.76 14.51 -0.07
N THR A 77 -20.64 14.36 -1.05
CA THR A 77 -21.67 15.35 -1.37
C THR A 77 -23.04 14.68 -1.37
N VAL A 78 -24.04 15.35 -0.81
CA VAL A 78 -25.44 14.93 -0.90
C VAL A 78 -26.22 15.97 -1.70
N GLN A 79 -27.02 15.52 -2.67
CA GLN A 79 -27.84 16.44 -3.48
C GLN A 79 -29.03 17.00 -2.67
N HIS A 80 -29.58 16.21 -1.76
CA HIS A 80 -30.77 16.54 -0.99
C HIS A 80 -30.63 16.06 0.46
N GLY A 81 -31.20 16.81 1.42
CA GLY A 81 -31.11 16.49 2.85
C GLY A 81 -29.80 16.95 3.49
N THR A 82 -29.52 16.42 4.68
CA THR A 82 -28.37 16.80 5.50
C THR A 82 -27.42 15.61 5.67
N LEU A 83 -26.17 15.75 5.23
CA LEU A 83 -25.12 14.77 5.49
C LEU A 83 -24.41 15.12 6.80
N THR A 84 -24.34 14.16 7.72
CA THR A 84 -23.55 14.27 8.95
C THR A 84 -22.49 13.17 8.96
N VAL A 85 -21.22 13.56 9.13
CA VAL A 85 -20.10 12.62 9.30
C VAL A 85 -19.66 12.70 10.76
N PRO A 86 -20.11 11.79 11.64
CA PRO A 86 -19.58 11.71 12.99
C PRO A 86 -18.11 11.29 12.91
N ASP A 87 -17.24 11.94 13.69
CA ASP A 87 -15.78 11.73 13.81
C ASP A 87 -15.20 10.62 12.90
N ALA A 88 -14.68 11.02 11.73
CA ALA A 88 -14.26 10.11 10.65
C ALA A 88 -13.04 9.21 11.00
N THR A 89 -12.54 9.27 12.23
CA THR A 89 -11.37 8.54 12.72
C THR A 89 -11.64 7.05 12.98
N ARG A 90 -12.92 6.62 13.03
CA ARG A 90 -13.28 5.23 13.43
C ARG A 90 -13.65 4.29 12.28
N ASP A 91 -14.08 4.81 11.13
CA ASP A 91 -14.64 4.00 10.03
C ASP A 91 -13.81 4.00 8.74
N VAL A 92 -12.50 4.29 8.82
CA VAL A 92 -11.58 4.17 7.69
C VAL A 92 -10.69 2.95 7.87
N TRP A 93 -10.99 1.87 7.15
CA TRP A 93 -10.22 0.64 7.14
C TRP A 93 -9.21 0.63 5.98
N TYR A 94 -7.92 0.78 6.29
CA TYR A 94 -6.85 0.55 5.31
C TYR A 94 -6.59 -0.95 5.19
N MET A 95 -6.97 -1.56 4.07
CA MET A 95 -6.45 -2.89 3.72
C MET A 95 -5.19 -2.73 2.86
N ALA A 96 -4.13 -3.47 3.20
CA ALA A 96 -2.94 -3.53 2.37
C ALA A 96 -3.30 -4.08 0.98
N PRO A 97 -2.70 -3.59 -0.11
CA PRO A 97 -2.93 -4.12 -1.44
C PRO A 97 -2.52 -5.59 -1.50
N PRO A 98 -3.20 -6.41 -2.31
CA PRO A 98 -2.76 -7.77 -2.56
C PRO A 98 -1.34 -7.74 -3.16
N PRO A 99 -0.45 -8.68 -2.78
CA PRO A 99 0.90 -8.74 -3.34
C PRO A 99 0.83 -8.89 -4.87
N PRO A 100 1.75 -8.27 -5.63
CA PRO A 100 1.77 -8.39 -7.08
C PRO A 100 1.92 -9.86 -7.51
N ALA A 101 1.23 -10.20 -8.62
CA ALA A 101 1.19 -11.53 -9.22
C ALA A 101 2.54 -12.00 -9.79
#